data_AF-A0A6A7N0T0-F1
#
_entry.id   AF-A0A6A7N0T0-F1
#
_cell.length_a   1.000
_cell.length_b   1.000
_cell.length_c   1.000
_cell.angle_alpha   90.00
_cell.angle_beta   90.00
_cell.angle_gamma   90.00
#
_symmetry.space_group_name_H-M   'P 1'
#
loop_
_entity.id
_entity.type
_entity.pdbx_description
1 polymer ?
#
loop_
_entity_poly.entity_id
_entity_poly.type
_entity_poly.pdbx_seq_one_letter_code
_entity_poly.pdbx_strand_id
1 'polypeptide(L)'
;MITQGDNVGHNEPGELAKGDAAEDDFLWSERLYVQYRAELSTLYHRKRERFFALCDRCSKAASLIAGTAAFSSLLPTAEAKAWAGVVVAASTMPGLVMAWNDRARLHGELAQKFLAVEAEIVAKGKRDFTESDLNTWLAKILAIEASEPPTLGGLTAVCHNQLATSNGNPESIVKISKIKRFFMHIFDMEIAWPEAPTIPGHRKNMGGTPIPVAERDSPTTENNATRV
;
A
#
# COMPACT_ATOMS: atom_id res chain seq x y z
N MET A 1 -10.78 37.08 60.76
CA MET A 1 -11.13 37.74 59.49
C MET A 1 -10.05 37.34 58.50
N ILE A 2 -10.37 36.39 57.62
CA ILE A 2 -9.40 35.72 56.74
C ILE A 2 -9.20 36.60 55.50
N THR A 3 -7.96 37.02 55.26
CA THR A 3 -7.53 37.68 54.03
C THR A 3 -7.35 36.63 52.93
N GLN A 4 -8.20 36.72 51.91
CA GLN A 4 -8.14 35.92 50.69
C GLN A 4 -7.06 36.52 49.78
N GLY A 5 -5.98 35.77 49.55
CA GLY A 5 -4.89 36.16 48.66
C GLY A 5 -5.23 35.78 47.22
N ASP A 6 -5.35 36.78 46.35
CA ASP A 6 -5.49 36.61 44.92
C ASP A 6 -4.17 36.11 44.33
N ASN A 7 -4.10 34.82 44.02
CA ASN A 7 -2.98 34.20 43.32
C ASN A 7 -3.18 34.37 41.81
N VAL A 8 -2.85 35.54 41.28
CA VAL A 8 -2.77 35.77 39.83
C VAL A 8 -1.44 35.22 39.34
N GLY A 9 -1.45 33.97 38.88
CA GLY A 9 -0.30 33.35 38.24
C GLY A 9 0.12 34.15 37.00
N HIS A 10 1.25 34.85 37.10
CA HIS A 10 1.99 35.36 35.95
C HIS A 10 2.62 34.16 35.23
N ASN A 11 1.94 33.63 34.22
CA ASN A 11 2.59 32.76 33.26
C ASN A 11 3.55 33.63 32.41
N GLU A 12 4.83 33.28 32.39
CA GLU A 12 5.81 34.02 31.60
C GLU A 12 5.50 33.86 30.11
N PRO A 13 5.58 34.95 29.31
CA PRO A 13 5.21 34.94 27.89
C PRO A 13 6.03 33.95 27.02
N GLY A 14 7.16 33.43 27.53
CA GLY A 14 7.98 32.44 26.84
C GLY A 14 7.48 30.99 26.96
N GLU A 15 6.58 30.67 27.89
CA GLU A 15 6.06 29.31 28.09
C GLU A 15 4.91 28.98 27.12
N LEU A 16 4.04 29.95 26.85
CA LEU A 16 2.96 29.83 25.87
C LEU A 16 3.49 29.66 24.43
N ALA A 17 4.52 30.42 24.04
CA ALA A 17 5.11 30.34 22.70
C ALA A 17 5.80 29.00 22.41
N LYS A 18 6.28 28.28 23.44
CA LYS A 18 6.84 26.93 23.27
C LYS A 18 5.76 25.86 23.10
N GLY A 19 4.60 26.05 23.74
CA GLY A 19 3.43 25.18 23.58
C GLY A 19 2.90 25.22 22.15
N ASP A 20 2.72 26.43 21.61
CA ASP A 20 2.19 26.64 20.26
C ASP A 20 3.10 26.04 19.17
N ALA A 21 4.42 26.22 19.30
CA ALA A 21 5.38 25.65 18.35
C ALA A 21 5.42 24.11 18.39
N ALA A 22 5.24 23.50 19.56
CA ALA A 22 5.20 22.05 19.70
C ALA A 22 3.90 21.46 19.10
N GLU A 23 2.79 22.16 19.23
CA GLU A 23 1.50 21.80 18.64
C GLU A 23 1.55 21.90 17.10
N ASP A 24 2.09 22.99 16.56
CA ASP A 24 2.28 23.17 15.12
C ASP A 24 3.17 22.07 14.52
N ASP A 25 4.27 21.73 15.20
CA ASP A 25 5.16 20.62 14.82
C ASP A 25 4.42 19.27 14.82
N PHE A 26 3.55 19.03 15.80
CA PHE A 26 2.74 17.82 15.89
C PHE A 26 1.74 17.73 14.73
N LEU A 27 0.94 18.77 14.50
CA LEU A 27 -0.05 18.81 13.42
C LEU A 27 0.59 18.66 12.04
N TRP A 28 1.75 19.30 11.83
CA TRP A 28 2.50 19.17 10.59
C TRP A 28 3.00 17.73 10.38
N SER A 29 3.50 17.10 11.43
CA SER A 29 4.00 15.72 11.39
C SER A 29 2.88 14.72 11.07
N GLU A 30 1.71 14.88 11.70
CA GLU A 30 0.54 14.04 11.43
C GLU A 30 -0.01 14.25 10.01
N ARG A 31 -0.01 15.49 9.51
CA ARG A 31 -0.36 15.76 8.11
C ARG A 31 0.54 15.01 7.14
N LEU A 32 1.86 15.05 7.36
CA LEU A 32 2.82 14.33 6.52
C LEU A 32 2.62 12.83 6.59
N TYR A 33 2.32 12.28 7.76
CA TYR A 33 2.02 10.87 7.94
C TYR A 33 0.78 10.43 7.15
N VAL A 34 -0.34 11.16 7.28
CA VAL A 34 -1.59 10.87 6.57
C VAL A 34 -1.39 10.99 5.05
N GLN A 35 -0.70 12.03 4.60
CA GLN A 35 -0.39 12.23 3.17
C GLN A 35 0.46 11.07 2.64
N TYR A 36 1.55 10.72 3.34
CA TYR A 36 2.44 9.64 2.96
C TYR A 36 1.70 8.29 2.86
N ARG A 37 0.81 7.99 3.80
CA ARG A 37 -0.03 6.78 3.75
C ARG A 37 -0.90 6.74 2.51
N ALA A 38 -1.59 7.84 2.20
CA ALA A 38 -2.44 7.91 1.02
C ALA A 38 -1.62 7.74 -0.29
N GLU A 39 -0.50 8.45 -0.43
CA GLU A 39 0.41 8.34 -1.58
C GLU A 39 0.94 6.92 -1.78
N LEU A 40 1.35 6.27 -0.69
CA LEU A 40 1.87 4.90 -0.72
C LEU A 40 0.80 3.92 -1.21
N SER A 41 -0.42 4.02 -0.66
CA SER A 41 -1.55 3.17 -1.05
C SER A 41 -1.98 3.42 -2.50
N THR A 42 -2.00 4.68 -2.95
CA THR A 42 -2.24 5.03 -4.36
C THR A 42 -1.23 4.36 -5.28
N LEU A 43 0.08 4.50 -5.00
CA LEU A 43 1.12 3.89 -5.83
C LEU A 43 1.05 2.36 -5.83
N TYR A 44 0.80 1.76 -4.67
CA TYR A 44 0.64 0.31 -4.52
C TYR A 44 -0.49 -0.20 -5.41
N HIS A 45 -1.67 0.40 -5.30
CA HIS A 45 -2.83 -0.04 -6.08
C HIS A 45 -2.69 0.24 -7.57
N ARG A 46 -2.06 1.36 -7.99
CA ARG A 46 -1.75 1.60 -9.41
C ARG A 46 -0.82 0.56 -10.00
N LYS A 47 0.17 0.07 -9.23
CA LYS A 47 1.02 -1.02 -9.71
C LYS A 47 0.27 -2.34 -9.81
N ARG A 48 -0.62 -2.63 -8.86
CA ARG A 48 -1.49 -3.82 -8.90
C ARG A 48 -2.45 -3.80 -10.08
N GLU A 49 -3.10 -2.65 -10.33
CA GLU A 49 -3.95 -2.41 -11.51
C GLU A 49 -3.19 -2.73 -12.80
N ARG A 50 -1.98 -2.15 -12.98
CA ARG A 50 -1.15 -2.37 -14.17
C ARG A 50 -0.73 -3.82 -14.33
N PHE A 51 -0.37 -4.51 -13.24
CA PHE A 51 0.00 -5.92 -13.27
C PHE A 51 -1.17 -6.79 -13.76
N PHE A 52 -2.35 -6.65 -13.17
CA PHE A 52 -3.50 -7.45 -13.58
C PHE A 52 -4.00 -7.10 -14.98
N ALA A 53 -3.98 -5.82 -15.36
CA ALA A 53 -4.30 -5.41 -16.72
C ALA A 53 -3.32 -6.00 -17.74
N LEU A 54 -2.03 -6.13 -17.39
CA LEU A 54 -1.04 -6.78 -18.24
C LEU A 54 -1.33 -8.28 -18.37
N CYS A 55 -1.60 -8.99 -17.27
CA CYS A 55 -1.96 -10.42 -17.31
C CYS A 55 -3.18 -10.67 -18.20
N ASP A 56 -4.25 -9.88 -18.04
CA ASP A 56 -5.46 -9.98 -18.86
C ASP A 56 -5.18 -9.77 -20.35
N ARG A 57 -4.43 -8.71 -20.71
CA ARG A 57 -4.05 -8.45 -22.11
C ARG A 57 -3.17 -9.54 -22.68
N CYS A 58 -2.19 -10.03 -21.93
CA CYS A 58 -1.29 -11.10 -22.36
C CYS A 58 -2.06 -12.38 -22.64
N SER A 59 -2.98 -12.78 -21.75
CA SER A 59 -3.80 -13.97 -22.01
C SER A 59 -4.71 -13.77 -23.20
N LYS A 60 -5.38 -12.62 -23.35
CA LYS A 60 -6.21 -12.34 -24.54
C LYS A 60 -5.40 -12.38 -25.84
N ALA A 61 -4.19 -11.82 -25.84
CA ALA A 61 -3.30 -11.87 -26.99
C ALA A 61 -2.87 -13.30 -27.32
N ALA A 62 -2.52 -14.10 -26.31
CA ALA A 62 -2.19 -15.52 -26.48
C ALA A 62 -3.38 -16.31 -27.07
N SER A 63 -4.60 -16.08 -26.56
CA SER A 63 -5.81 -16.68 -27.11
C SER A 63 -6.00 -16.35 -28.58
N LEU A 64 -5.83 -15.07 -28.93
CA LEU A 64 -6.06 -14.58 -30.28
C LEU A 64 -5.06 -15.19 -31.26
N ILE A 65 -3.76 -15.13 -30.93
CA ILE A 65 -2.68 -15.69 -31.76
C ILE A 65 -2.94 -17.17 -32.01
N ALA A 66 -3.19 -17.92 -30.94
CA ALA A 66 -3.29 -19.36 -31.03
C ALA A 66 -4.65 -19.85 -31.59
N GLY A 67 -5.70 -19.01 -31.51
CA GLY A 67 -6.99 -19.24 -32.16
C GLY A 67 -7.03 -18.88 -33.65
N THR A 68 -5.98 -18.25 -34.21
CA THR A 68 -5.97 -17.93 -35.65
C THR A 68 -5.84 -19.17 -36.53
N ALA A 69 -6.62 -19.26 -37.61
CA ALA A 69 -6.55 -20.37 -38.55
C ALA A 69 -5.15 -20.53 -39.18
N ALA A 70 -4.46 -19.42 -39.41
CA ALA A 70 -3.08 -19.40 -39.89
C ALA A 70 -2.13 -20.14 -38.93
N PHE A 71 -2.28 -19.95 -37.62
CA PHE A 71 -1.47 -20.66 -36.63
C PHE A 71 -1.66 -22.19 -36.72
N SER A 72 -2.89 -22.66 -36.93
CA SER A 72 -3.17 -24.10 -37.09
C SER A 72 -2.55 -24.71 -38.36
N SER A 73 -2.33 -23.90 -39.40
CA SER A 73 -1.73 -24.34 -40.67
C SER A 73 -0.21 -24.51 -40.58
N LEU A 74 0.45 -23.82 -39.64
CA LEU A 74 1.88 -23.91 -39.38
C LEU A 74 2.27 -25.17 -38.59
N LEU A 75 1.28 -25.88 -38.03
CA LEU A 75 1.50 -27.08 -37.23
C LEU A 75 1.41 -28.34 -38.11
N PRO A 76 2.48 -29.15 -38.19
CA PRO A 76 2.60 -30.22 -39.19
C PRO A 76 1.78 -31.48 -38.86
N THR A 77 1.46 -31.73 -37.59
CA THR A 77 0.77 -32.96 -37.15
C THR A 77 -0.54 -32.65 -36.44
N ALA A 78 -1.49 -33.59 -36.49
CA ALA A 78 -2.75 -33.49 -35.74
C ALA A 78 -2.52 -33.39 -34.22
N GLU A 79 -1.51 -34.10 -33.71
CA GLU A 79 -1.10 -34.04 -32.31
C GLU A 79 -0.58 -32.65 -31.90
N ALA A 80 0.26 -32.02 -32.73
CA ALA A 80 0.74 -30.66 -32.47
C ALA A 80 -0.40 -29.64 -32.44
N LYS A 81 -1.41 -29.80 -33.31
CA LYS A 81 -2.63 -28.97 -33.31
C LYS A 81 -3.45 -29.19 -32.03
N ALA A 82 -3.56 -30.43 -31.56
CA ALA A 82 -4.27 -30.74 -30.31
C ALA A 82 -3.57 -30.09 -29.10
N TRP A 83 -2.25 -30.24 -29.00
CA TRP A 83 -1.45 -29.60 -27.94
C TRP A 83 -1.51 -28.08 -27.98
N ALA A 84 -1.47 -27.48 -29.18
CA ALA A 84 -1.69 -26.04 -29.33
C ALA A 84 -3.03 -25.61 -28.74
N GLY A 85 -4.12 -26.32 -29.06
CA GLY A 85 -5.45 -26.08 -28.46
C GLY A 85 -5.46 -26.18 -26.94
N VAL A 86 -4.76 -27.16 -26.36
CA VAL A 86 -4.62 -27.29 -24.90
C VAL A 86 -3.85 -26.12 -24.31
N VAL A 87 -2.76 -25.68 -24.92
CA VAL A 87 -1.98 -24.51 -24.48
C VAL A 87 -2.82 -23.24 -24.55
N VAL A 88 -3.63 -23.07 -25.60
CA VAL A 88 -4.58 -21.95 -25.71
C VAL A 88 -5.53 -21.98 -24.52
N ALA A 89 -6.26 -23.08 -24.34
CA ALA A 89 -7.25 -23.23 -23.28
C ALA A 89 -6.62 -23.03 -21.89
N ALA A 90 -5.43 -23.57 -21.66
CA ALA A 90 -4.67 -23.39 -20.42
C ALA A 90 -4.21 -21.94 -20.21
N SER A 91 -3.92 -21.18 -21.27
CA SER A 91 -3.55 -19.76 -21.19
C SER A 91 -4.73 -18.83 -20.95
N THR A 92 -5.93 -19.21 -21.40
CA THR A 92 -7.17 -18.42 -21.25
C THR A 92 -7.88 -18.68 -19.93
N MET A 93 -7.86 -19.93 -19.46
CA MET A 93 -8.60 -20.38 -18.27
C MET A 93 -8.28 -19.56 -17.02
N PRO A 94 -7.01 -19.19 -16.71
CA PRO A 94 -6.72 -18.40 -15.53
C PRO A 94 -7.36 -17.01 -15.55
N GLY A 95 -7.57 -16.40 -16.72
CA GLY A 95 -8.28 -15.12 -16.83
C GLY A 95 -9.75 -15.22 -16.47
N LEU A 96 -10.38 -16.35 -16.78
CA LEU A 96 -11.75 -16.66 -16.37
C LEU A 96 -11.82 -16.99 -14.87
N VAL A 97 -10.90 -17.82 -14.36
CA VAL A 97 -10.97 -18.32 -12.97
C VAL A 97 -10.50 -17.26 -11.97
N MET A 98 -9.47 -16.48 -12.29
CA MET A 98 -8.91 -15.49 -11.37
C MET A 98 -9.54 -14.10 -11.49
N ALA A 99 -10.38 -13.87 -12.52
CA ALA A 99 -11.03 -12.60 -12.82
C ALA A 99 -10.05 -11.40 -12.81
N TRP A 100 -8.96 -11.49 -13.58
CA TRP A 100 -7.90 -10.46 -13.56
C TRP A 100 -8.41 -9.06 -13.89
N ASN A 101 -9.37 -8.95 -14.81
CA ASN A 101 -9.97 -7.65 -15.15
C ASN A 101 -10.72 -7.04 -13.95
N ASP A 102 -11.48 -7.83 -13.19
CA ASP A 102 -12.15 -7.36 -11.98
C ASP A 102 -11.15 -6.95 -10.90
N ARG A 103 -10.07 -7.71 -10.72
CA ARG A 103 -8.98 -7.33 -9.80
C ARG A 103 -8.27 -6.04 -10.23
N ALA A 104 -8.04 -5.85 -11.53
CA ALA A 104 -7.47 -4.62 -12.07
C ALA A 104 -8.38 -3.43 -11.77
N ARG A 105 -9.68 -3.57 -12.05
CA ARG A 105 -10.70 -2.55 -11.78
C ARG A 105 -10.81 -2.22 -10.28
N LEU A 106 -10.88 -3.24 -9.42
CA LEU A 106 -10.89 -3.07 -7.96
C LEU A 106 -9.71 -2.20 -7.50
N HIS A 107 -8.49 -2.54 -7.92
CA HIS A 107 -7.31 -1.78 -7.55
C HIS A 107 -7.29 -0.38 -8.19
N GLY A 108 -7.82 -0.22 -9.41
CA GLY A 108 -8.01 1.09 -10.03
C GLY A 108 -8.97 1.98 -9.21
N GLU A 109 -10.10 1.43 -8.76
CA GLU A 109 -11.07 2.11 -7.91
C GLU A 109 -10.47 2.49 -6.54
N LEU A 110 -9.75 1.57 -5.89
CA LEU A 110 -9.05 1.86 -4.63
C LEU A 110 -8.01 2.98 -4.80
N ALA A 111 -7.20 2.93 -5.86
CA ALA A 111 -6.22 3.97 -6.15
C ALA A 111 -6.88 5.35 -6.37
N GLN A 112 -8.05 5.41 -6.99
CA GLN A 112 -8.79 6.68 -7.14
C GLN A 112 -9.31 7.20 -5.80
N LYS A 113 -9.76 6.32 -4.90
CA LYS A 113 -10.24 6.72 -3.57
C LYS A 113 -9.11 7.32 -2.73
N PHE A 114 -7.92 6.72 -2.71
CA PHE A 114 -6.76 7.29 -2.03
C PHE A 114 -6.30 8.61 -2.64
N LEU A 115 -6.23 8.66 -3.98
CA LEU A 115 -5.88 9.89 -4.69
C LEU A 115 -6.87 11.04 -4.40
N ALA A 116 -8.16 10.73 -4.17
CA ALA A 116 -9.13 11.72 -3.74
C ALA A 116 -8.81 12.29 -2.36
N VAL A 117 -8.37 11.45 -1.40
CA VAL A 117 -7.89 11.92 -0.09
C VAL A 117 -6.66 12.81 -0.24
N GLU A 118 -5.69 12.43 -1.08
CA GLU A 118 -4.53 13.27 -1.39
C GLU A 118 -4.94 14.63 -1.96
N ALA A 119 -5.90 14.65 -2.88
CA ALA A 119 -6.41 15.88 -3.47
C ALA A 119 -7.06 16.79 -2.43
N GLU A 120 -7.81 16.25 -1.46
CA GLU A 120 -8.37 17.01 -0.35
C GLU A 120 -7.28 17.62 0.56
N ILE A 121 -6.23 16.84 0.88
CA ILE A 121 -5.09 17.28 1.68
C ILE A 121 -4.35 18.44 0.99
N VAL A 122 -4.17 18.34 -0.33
CA VAL A 122 -3.55 19.41 -1.13
C VAL A 122 -4.46 20.63 -1.22
N ALA A 123 -5.76 20.44 -1.41
CA ALA A 123 -6.74 21.52 -1.53
C ALA A 123 -6.85 22.37 -0.25
N LYS A 124 -6.68 21.77 0.94
CA LYS A 124 -6.59 22.52 2.21
C LYS A 124 -5.30 23.32 2.36
N GLY A 125 -4.28 23.04 1.57
CA GLY A 125 -3.00 23.74 1.66
C GLY A 125 -2.15 23.31 2.85
N LYS A 126 -1.07 24.06 3.07
CA LYS A 126 -0.04 23.72 4.07
C LYS A 126 -0.25 24.38 5.42
N ARG A 127 -1.15 25.35 5.53
CA ARG A 127 -1.33 26.19 6.73
C ARG A 127 -2.77 26.28 7.22
N ASP A 128 -3.74 25.90 6.39
CA ASP A 128 -5.17 26.13 6.66
C ASP A 128 -5.91 24.83 7.05
N PHE A 129 -5.19 23.88 7.68
CA PHE A 129 -5.73 22.60 8.14
C PHE A 129 -5.76 22.54 9.67
N THR A 130 -6.70 21.77 10.19
CA THR A 130 -6.93 21.58 11.63
C THR A 130 -6.78 20.11 12.02
N GLU A 131 -6.72 19.82 13.32
CA GLU A 131 -6.76 18.44 13.83
C GLU A 131 -8.03 17.69 13.38
N SER A 132 -9.15 18.40 13.26
CA SER A 132 -10.40 17.80 12.75
C SER A 132 -10.30 17.36 11.29
N ASP A 133 -9.57 18.11 10.46
CA ASP A 133 -9.29 17.72 9.07
C ASP A 133 -8.41 16.45 9.04
N LEU A 134 -7.39 16.37 9.88
CA LEU A 134 -6.52 15.18 10.01
C LEU A 134 -7.33 13.93 10.38
N ASN A 135 -8.17 14.04 11.42
CA ASN A 135 -9.05 12.95 11.85
C ASN A 135 -10.02 12.52 10.75
N THR A 136 -10.53 13.48 9.97
CA THR A 136 -11.42 13.20 8.84
C THR A 136 -10.69 12.44 7.73
N TRP A 137 -9.49 12.86 7.35
CA TRP A 137 -8.69 12.18 6.33
C TRP A 137 -8.27 10.78 6.78
N LEU A 138 -7.86 10.63 8.04
CA LEU A 138 -7.49 9.33 8.60
C LEU A 138 -8.69 8.38 8.63
N ALA A 139 -9.88 8.85 9.04
CA ALA A 139 -11.10 8.05 9.02
C ALA A 139 -11.45 7.60 7.58
N LYS A 140 -11.27 8.46 6.58
CA LYS A 140 -11.45 8.10 5.16
C LYS A 140 -10.47 7.01 4.73
N ILE A 141 -9.19 7.15 5.08
CA ILE A 141 -8.16 6.14 4.79
C ILE A 141 -8.55 4.80 5.41
N LEU A 142 -8.88 4.76 6.70
CA LEU A 142 -9.26 3.54 7.40
C LEU A 142 -10.52 2.88 6.79
N ALA A 143 -11.50 3.69 6.36
CA ALA A 143 -12.69 3.20 5.68
C ALA A 143 -12.37 2.56 4.31
N ILE A 144 -11.39 3.10 3.58
CA ILE A 144 -10.91 2.51 2.32
C ILE A 144 -10.17 1.20 2.62
N GLU A 145 -9.22 1.22 3.57
CA GLU A 145 -8.41 0.07 4.00
C GLU A 145 -9.27 -1.12 4.47
N ALA A 146 -10.41 -0.86 5.12
CA ALA A 146 -11.35 -1.90 5.54
C ALA A 146 -11.89 -2.76 4.38
N SER A 147 -11.88 -2.22 3.16
CA SER A 147 -12.33 -2.91 1.94
C SER A 147 -11.18 -3.53 1.13
N GLU A 148 -9.94 -3.41 1.60
CA GLU A 148 -8.77 -3.84 0.86
C GLU A 148 -8.51 -5.36 0.95
N PRO A 149 -8.06 -5.97 -0.16
CA PRO A 149 -7.45 -7.28 -0.08
C PRO A 149 -6.08 -7.20 0.62
N PRO A 150 -5.57 -8.34 1.14
CA PRO A 150 -4.25 -8.37 1.79
C PRO A 150 -3.14 -7.73 0.94
N THR A 151 -2.33 -6.89 1.59
CA THR A 151 -1.21 -6.20 0.97
C THR A 151 0.01 -7.11 0.80
N LEU A 152 0.77 -6.93 -0.28
CA LEU A 152 2.00 -7.67 -0.53
C LEU A 152 3.21 -6.87 -0.06
N GLY A 153 3.89 -7.34 1.00
CA GLY A 153 4.97 -6.60 1.66
C GLY A 153 6.10 -6.19 0.70
N GLY A 154 6.49 -7.10 -0.21
CA GLY A 154 7.49 -6.83 -1.26
C GLY A 154 7.11 -5.67 -2.20
N LEU A 155 5.84 -5.58 -2.58
CA LEU A 155 5.38 -4.51 -3.47
C LEU A 155 5.26 -3.18 -2.71
N THR A 156 4.81 -3.21 -1.46
CA THR A 156 4.78 -2.05 -0.58
C THR A 156 6.19 -1.46 -0.40
N ALA A 157 7.20 -2.29 -0.17
CA ALA A 157 8.60 -1.85 -0.06
C ALA A 157 9.11 -1.19 -1.35
N VAL A 158 8.74 -1.70 -2.54
CA VAL A 158 9.07 -1.03 -3.80
C VAL A 158 8.40 0.35 -3.91
N CYS A 159 7.15 0.48 -3.48
CA CYS A 159 6.45 1.77 -3.50
C CYS A 159 7.06 2.76 -2.50
N HIS A 160 7.39 2.28 -1.30
CA HIS A 160 8.10 3.07 -0.30
C HIS A 160 9.42 3.61 -0.85
N ASN A 161 10.24 2.76 -1.49
CA ASN A 161 11.50 3.19 -2.10
C ASN A 161 11.31 4.26 -3.19
N GLN A 162 10.21 4.18 -3.95
CA GLN A 162 9.90 5.19 -4.95
C GLN A 162 9.53 6.54 -4.32
N LEU A 163 8.71 6.53 -3.27
CA LEU A 163 8.39 7.74 -2.50
C LEU A 163 9.61 8.32 -1.80
N ALA A 164 10.41 7.47 -1.14
CA ALA A 164 11.67 7.86 -0.51
C ALA A 164 12.60 8.57 -1.51
N THR A 165 12.75 8.00 -2.71
CA THR A 165 13.56 8.63 -3.77
C THR A 165 12.95 9.95 -4.24
N SER A 166 11.63 10.01 -4.43
CA SER A 166 10.91 11.23 -4.86
C SER A 166 10.98 12.35 -3.82
N ASN A 167 10.95 12.00 -2.54
CA ASN A 167 10.98 12.94 -1.43
C ASN A 167 12.41 13.32 -1.01
N GLY A 168 13.44 12.77 -1.66
CA GLY A 168 14.84 13.10 -1.38
C GLY A 168 15.41 12.45 -0.12
N ASN A 169 14.84 11.32 0.33
CA ASN A 169 15.20 10.61 1.56
C ASN A 169 15.83 9.23 1.26
N PRO A 170 17.02 9.17 0.62
CA PRO A 170 17.64 7.92 0.19
C PRO A 170 18.01 6.98 1.34
N GLU A 171 18.18 7.49 2.56
CA GLU A 171 18.46 6.74 3.77
C GLU A 171 17.31 5.81 4.20
N SER A 172 16.08 6.10 3.77
CA SER A 172 14.91 5.27 4.04
C SER A 172 14.74 4.12 3.04
N ILE A 173 15.59 4.00 2.01
CA ILE A 173 15.46 2.97 0.98
C ILE A 173 15.71 1.56 1.55
N VAL A 174 14.72 0.69 1.38
CA VAL A 174 14.77 -0.73 1.75
C VAL A 174 15.41 -1.56 0.65
N LYS A 175 16.37 -2.40 1.01
CA LYS A 175 17.04 -3.30 0.04
C LYS A 175 16.15 -4.49 -0.29
N ILE A 176 15.83 -4.66 -1.58
CA ILE A 176 15.00 -5.77 -2.08
C ILE A 176 15.83 -6.58 -3.09
N SER A 177 15.88 -7.90 -2.92
CA SER A 177 16.61 -8.76 -3.84
C SER A 177 15.93 -8.83 -5.22
N LYS A 178 16.70 -9.10 -6.28
CA LYS A 178 16.19 -9.14 -7.67
C LYS A 178 15.10 -10.21 -7.86
N ILE A 179 15.25 -11.37 -7.23
CA ILE A 179 14.26 -12.46 -7.29
C ILE A 179 12.97 -12.05 -6.58
N LYS A 180 13.07 -11.46 -5.38
CA LYS A 180 11.91 -10.96 -4.65
C LYS A 180 11.16 -9.90 -5.47
N ARG A 181 11.89 -9.00 -6.15
CA ARG A 181 11.30 -7.98 -7.03
C ARG A 181 10.53 -8.56 -8.23
N PHE A 182 10.95 -9.70 -8.77
CA PHE A 182 10.24 -10.35 -9.88
C PHE A 182 8.93 -10.99 -9.42
N PHE A 183 8.95 -11.66 -8.27
CA PHE A 183 7.81 -12.42 -7.76
C PHE A 183 6.88 -11.64 -6.82
N MET A 184 7.17 -10.36 -6.53
CA MET A 184 6.45 -9.52 -5.55
C MET A 184 4.96 -9.30 -5.83
N HIS A 185 4.50 -9.55 -7.06
CA HIS A 185 3.10 -9.40 -7.44
C HIS A 185 2.26 -10.66 -7.16
N ILE A 186 2.93 -11.80 -6.90
CA ILE A 186 2.32 -13.13 -6.80
C ILE A 186 2.40 -13.65 -5.37
N PHE A 187 3.57 -13.58 -4.74
CA PHE A 187 3.79 -14.11 -3.40
C PHE A 187 3.93 -12.98 -2.40
N ASP A 188 3.29 -13.15 -1.23
CA ASP A 188 3.61 -12.33 -0.09
C ASP A 188 4.98 -12.72 0.43
N MET A 189 5.87 -11.75 0.49
CA MET A 189 7.26 -11.97 0.87
C MET A 189 7.58 -11.04 2.00
N GLU A 190 8.07 -11.62 3.07
CA GLU A 190 8.60 -10.87 4.18
C GLU A 190 9.81 -10.04 3.72
N ILE A 191 9.73 -8.75 4.00
CA ILE A 191 10.80 -7.79 3.78
C ILE A 191 11.26 -7.34 5.16
N ALA A 192 12.56 -7.46 5.40
CA ALA A 192 13.18 -6.87 6.58
C ALA A 192 13.13 -5.35 6.42
N TRP A 193 12.22 -4.72 7.15
CA TRP A 193 12.18 -3.28 7.27
C TRP A 193 13.33 -2.84 8.19
N PRO A 194 14.13 -1.82 7.82
CA PRO A 194 14.99 -1.16 8.80
C PRO A 194 14.10 -0.64 9.94
N GLU A 195 14.64 -0.53 11.16
CA GLU A 195 13.91 -0.02 12.35
C GLU A 195 12.96 1.10 11.95
N ALA A 196 11.67 0.93 12.28
CA ALA A 196 10.49 1.73 11.92
C ALA A 196 10.72 2.74 10.78
N PRO A 197 10.10 2.56 9.59
CA PRO A 197 10.34 3.46 8.46
C PRO A 197 10.23 4.91 8.94
N THR A 198 11.30 5.67 8.76
CA THR A 198 11.32 7.09 9.16
C THR A 198 10.39 7.83 8.23
N ILE A 199 9.10 7.87 8.60
CA ILE A 199 8.11 8.68 7.91
C ILE A 199 8.53 10.13 8.15
N PRO A 200 8.66 10.96 7.08
CA PRO A 200 9.06 12.35 7.24
C PRO A 200 8.14 13.05 8.26
N GLY A 201 8.72 13.56 9.36
CA GLY A 201 7.99 14.24 10.43
C GLY A 201 7.52 13.35 11.60
N HIS A 202 7.36 12.04 11.44
CA HIS A 202 6.86 11.21 12.55
C HIS A 202 7.97 10.95 13.58
N ARG A 203 7.86 11.54 14.78
CA ARG A 203 8.81 11.31 15.89
C ARG A 203 8.76 9.83 16.30
N LYS A 204 9.93 9.21 16.42
CA LYS A 204 10.14 7.81 16.83
C LYS A 204 9.59 7.40 18.22
N ASN A 205 9.00 8.33 18.99
CA ASN A 205 8.73 8.16 20.43
C ASN A 205 7.26 8.27 20.85
N MET A 206 6.31 8.27 19.92
CA MET A 206 4.92 7.99 20.29
C MET A 206 4.76 6.46 20.26
N GLY A 207 4.47 5.83 21.40
CA GLY A 207 4.34 4.38 21.56
C GLY A 207 3.22 3.70 20.76
N GLY A 208 2.82 4.28 19.62
CA GLY A 208 2.11 3.58 18.57
C GLY A 208 3.12 2.72 17.83
N THR A 209 3.00 1.41 18.03
CA THR A 209 3.66 0.41 17.20
C THR A 209 3.53 0.82 15.73
N PRO A 210 4.63 0.86 14.94
CA PRO A 210 4.50 1.01 13.49
C PRO A 210 3.56 -0.09 13.02
N ILE A 211 2.50 0.28 12.29
CA ILE A 211 1.43 -0.63 11.87
C ILE A 211 2.08 -1.93 11.38
N PRO A 212 1.95 -3.04 12.14
CA PRO A 212 2.41 -4.32 11.67
C PRO A 212 1.40 -4.72 10.60
N VAL A 213 1.79 -4.55 9.35
CA VAL A 213 1.08 -5.19 8.25
C VAL A 213 1.22 -6.70 8.48
N ALA A 214 0.14 -7.29 8.97
CA ALA A 214 -0.10 -8.72 9.15
C ALA A 214 0.82 -9.45 10.16
N GLU A 215 0.58 -9.25 11.45
CA GLU A 215 0.61 -10.39 12.37
C GLU A 215 -0.71 -11.14 12.22
N ARG A 216 -0.81 -11.94 11.16
CA ARG A 216 -1.85 -12.95 11.03
C ARG A 216 -1.25 -14.23 11.57
N ASP A 217 -1.74 -14.66 12.72
CA ASP A 217 -1.47 -15.96 13.31
C ASP A 217 -1.50 -17.04 12.23
N SER A 218 -0.30 -17.52 11.86
CA SER A 218 -0.16 -18.77 11.15
C SER A 218 -0.40 -19.86 12.19
N PRO A 219 -1.39 -20.75 12.03
CA PRO A 219 -1.52 -21.87 12.95
C PRO A 219 -0.26 -22.73 12.78
N THR A 220 0.56 -22.75 13.83
CA THR A 220 1.58 -23.76 14.02
C THR A 220 0.93 -25.12 13.85
N THR A 221 1.34 -25.85 12.82
CA THR A 221 1.07 -27.28 12.69
C THR A 221 1.77 -27.98 13.85
N GLU A 222 1.06 -28.13 14.96
CA GLU A 222 1.49 -28.98 16.06
C GLU A 222 1.24 -30.44 15.67
N ASN A 223 2.35 -31.10 15.39
CA ASN A 223 2.45 -32.49 15.01
C ASN A 223 2.15 -33.36 16.24
N ASN A 224 0.88 -33.75 16.44
CA ASN A 224 0.51 -34.70 17.48
C ASN A 224 0.75 -36.14 16.98
N ALA A 225 2.02 -36.54 16.99
CA ALA A 225 2.39 -37.94 17.08
C ALA A 225 2.67 -38.24 18.56
N THR A 226 1.71 -38.84 19.26
CA THR A 226 1.86 -39.93 20.26
C THR A 226 0.59 -40.03 21.11
N ARG A 227 -0.21 -41.07 20.88
CA ARG A 227 -1.01 -41.86 21.87
C ARG A 227 -2.17 -42.56 21.14
N VAL A 228 -2.00 -43.83 20.77
CA VAL A 228 -2.42 -45.08 21.46
C VAL A 228 -2.06 -46.23 20.52
#